data_AF-A0A3Q8WER9-F1
#
_entry.id   AF-A0A3Q8WER9-F1
#
_cell.length_a   1.000
_cell.length_b   1.000
_cell.length_c   1.000
_cell.angle_alpha   90.00
_cell.angle_beta   90.00
_cell.angle_gamma   90.00
#
_symmetry.space_group_name_H-M   'P 1'
#
loop_
_entity.id
_entity.type
_entity.pdbx_description
1 polymer ?
#
loop_
_entity_poly.entity_id
_entity_poly.type
_entity_poly.pdbx_seq_one_letter_code
_entity_poly.pdbx_strand_id
1 'polypeptide(L)'
;MGISEIARFLQENLGQRLTARIAGISDPKQVGKWASGAAEPRPEAEERLRAALQVFRLIHDAESLHTARAWMIGMNPQLEDEAPAQCIADGRRRDVMVAARAYVDGG
;
A
#
# COMPACT_ATOMS: atom_id res chain seq x y z
N MET A 1 -6.92 -13.03 2.14
CA MET A 1 -5.48 -13.12 1.88
C MET A 1 -4.74 -13.11 3.20
N GLY A 2 -3.91 -14.13 3.43
CA GLY A 2 -2.93 -14.18 4.51
C GLY A 2 -1.80 -13.19 4.26
N ILE A 3 -1.01 -12.88 5.30
CA ILE A 3 -0.02 -11.80 5.23
C ILE A 3 1.06 -12.01 4.16
N SER A 4 1.47 -13.26 3.91
CA SER A 4 2.42 -13.59 2.84
C SER A 4 1.86 -13.31 1.44
N GLU A 5 0.58 -13.59 1.21
CA GLU A 5 -0.07 -13.28 -0.06
C GLU A 5 -0.19 -11.77 -0.27
N ILE A 6 -0.48 -11.03 0.80
CA ILE A 6 -0.54 -9.57 0.78
C ILE A 6 0.84 -8.97 0.44
N ALA A 7 1.88 -9.42 1.14
CA ALA A 7 3.24 -8.96 0.90
C ALA A 7 3.69 -9.27 -0.54
N ARG A 8 3.35 -10.45 -1.06
CA ARG A 8 3.63 -10.82 -2.46
C ARG A 8 2.89 -9.93 -3.45
N PHE A 9 1.58 -9.75 -3.26
CA PHE A 9 0.76 -8.90 -4.13
C PHE A 9 1.31 -7.47 -4.18
N LEU A 10 1.63 -6.87 -3.04
CA LEU A 10 2.18 -5.52 -2.99
C LEU A 10 3.59 -5.47 -3.60
N GLN A 11 4.43 -6.48 -3.34
CA GLN A 11 5.75 -6.57 -3.96
C GLN A 11 5.68 -6.63 -5.49
N GLU A 12 4.75 -7.39 -6.06
CA GLU A 12 4.55 -7.52 -7.50
C GLU A 12 4.01 -6.23 -8.13
N ASN A 13 3.02 -5.60 -7.48
CA ASN A 13 2.30 -4.45 -8.06
C ASN A 13 2.94 -3.09 -7.75
N LEU A 14 3.61 -2.94 -6.61
CA LEU A 14 4.24 -1.69 -6.17
C LEU A 14 5.77 -1.77 -6.18
N GLY A 15 6.33 -2.98 -6.23
CA GLY A 15 7.75 -3.22 -6.10
C GLY A 15 8.19 -3.39 -4.64
N GLN A 16 9.30 -4.08 -4.46
CA GLN A 16 9.84 -4.45 -3.15
C GLN A 16 10.20 -3.24 -2.27
N ARG A 17 10.83 -2.22 -2.85
CA ARG A 17 11.28 -1.02 -2.10
C ARG A 17 10.13 -0.18 -1.59
N LEU A 18 9.10 0.04 -2.44
CA LEU A 18 7.93 0.80 -2.04
C LEU A 18 7.12 0.05 -0.98
N THR A 19 6.97 -1.27 -1.13
CA THR A 19 6.32 -2.11 -0.12
C THR A 19 7.05 -2.05 1.23
N ALA A 20 8.39 -2.03 1.22
CA ALA A 20 9.19 -1.88 2.43
C ALA A 20 8.98 -0.51 3.10
N ARG A 21 8.94 0.56 2.29
CA ARG A 21 8.64 1.92 2.77
C ARG A 21 7.25 2.00 3.40
N ILE A 22 6.23 1.47 2.73
CA ILE A 22 4.86 1.37 3.25
C ILE A 22 4.85 0.62 4.58
N ALA A 23 5.59 -0.49 4.69
CA ALA A 23 5.67 -1.27 5.92
C ALA A 23 6.50 -0.60 7.04
N GLY A 24 7.12 0.56 6.78
CA GLY A 24 7.93 1.28 7.75
C GLY A 24 9.26 0.61 8.07
N ILE A 25 9.83 -0.16 7.12
CA ILE A 25 11.09 -0.88 7.32
C ILE A 25 12.17 -0.45 6.34
N SER A 26 13.43 -0.45 6.81
CA SER A 26 14.58 0.00 6.02
C SER A 26 15.19 -1.09 5.13
N ASP A 27 14.95 -2.38 5.41
CA ASP A 27 15.50 -3.52 4.64
C ASP A 27 14.44 -4.14 3.71
N PRO A 28 14.45 -3.84 2.40
CA PRO A 28 13.45 -4.38 1.47
C PRO A 28 13.49 -5.91 1.32
N LYS A 29 14.59 -6.57 1.69
CA LYS A 29 14.69 -8.04 1.61
C LYS A 29 13.69 -8.72 2.54
N GLN A 30 13.28 -8.07 3.63
CA GLN A 30 12.26 -8.58 4.54
C GLN A 30 10.91 -8.81 3.83
N VAL A 31 10.53 -7.92 2.90
CA VAL A 31 9.31 -8.08 2.09
C VAL A 31 9.34 -9.39 1.32
N GLY A 32 10.50 -9.76 0.75
CA GLY A 32 10.65 -11.01 0.02
C GLY A 32 10.50 -12.24 0.91
N LYS A 33 11.00 -12.17 2.15
CA LYS A 33 10.82 -13.24 3.15
C LYS A 33 9.37 -13.37 3.59
N TRP A 34 8.65 -12.26 3.75
CA TRP A 34 7.22 -12.28 4.05
C TRP A 34 6.42 -12.84 2.88
N ALA A 35 6.72 -12.40 1.66
CA ALA A 35 6.09 -12.86 0.44
C ALA A 35 6.31 -14.36 0.18
N SER A 36 7.44 -14.94 0.62
CA SER A 36 7.68 -16.39 0.55
C SER A 36 7.12 -17.17 1.74
N GLY A 37 6.65 -16.49 2.80
CA GLY A 37 6.23 -17.13 4.06
C GLY A 37 7.40 -17.59 4.93
N ALA A 38 8.64 -17.23 4.60
CA ALA A 38 9.83 -17.57 5.40
C ALA A 38 9.97 -16.74 6.68
N ALA A 39 9.22 -15.65 6.80
CA ALA A 39 9.12 -14.83 8.01
C ALA A 39 7.76 -14.14 8.06
N GLU A 40 7.39 -13.65 9.24
CA GLU A 40 6.20 -12.81 9.41
C GLU A 40 6.61 -11.36 9.76
N PRO A 41 5.86 -10.35 9.27
CA PRO A 41 6.06 -8.97 9.68
C PRO A 41 5.64 -8.75 11.14
N ARG A 42 6.16 -7.68 11.75
CA ARG A 42 5.63 -7.20 13.03
C ARG A 42 4.19 -6.68 12.86
N PRO A 43 3.36 -6.66 13.92
CA PRO A 43 1.96 -6.23 13.83
C PRO A 43 1.76 -4.88 13.11
N GLU A 44 2.56 -3.87 13.43
CA GLU A 44 2.46 -2.54 12.81
C GLU A 44 2.75 -2.57 11.30
N ALA A 45 3.72 -3.38 10.86
CA ALA A 45 4.04 -3.56 9.45
C ALA A 45 2.92 -4.34 8.74
N GLU A 46 2.38 -5.37 9.39
CA GLU A 46 1.22 -6.10 8.89
C GLU A 46 0.02 -5.18 8.67
N GLU A 47 -0.32 -4.35 9.64
CA GLU A 47 -1.45 -3.44 9.53
C GLU A 47 -1.26 -2.42 8.39
N ARG A 48 -0.03 -1.92 8.18
CA ARG A 48 0.29 -1.01 7.06
C ARG A 48 0.16 -1.72 5.71
N LEU A 49 0.65 -2.95 5.59
CA LEU A 49 0.50 -3.77 4.38
C LEU A 49 -0.98 -4.05 4.07
N ARG A 50 -1.79 -4.38 5.09
CA ARG A 50 -3.23 -4.58 4.93
C ARG A 50 -3.93 -3.31 4.47
N ALA A 51 -3.59 -2.15 5.03
CA ALA A 51 -4.13 -0.86 4.60
C ALA A 51 -3.78 -0.57 3.13
N ALA A 52 -2.52 -0.76 2.74
CA ALA A 52 -2.10 -0.55 1.35
C ALA A 52 -2.82 -1.47 0.38
N LEU A 53 -3.05 -2.74 0.73
CA LEU A 53 -3.84 -3.65 -0.10
C LEU A 53 -5.28 -3.17 -0.27
N GLN A 54 -5.93 -2.73 0.81
CA GLN A 54 -7.32 -2.27 0.77
C GLN A 54 -7.47 -1.06 -0.14
N VAL A 55 -6.60 -0.07 0.02
CA VAL A 55 -6.56 1.14 -0.82
C VAL A 55 -6.29 0.78 -2.28
N PHE A 56 -5.25 -0.02 -2.54
CA PHE A 56 -4.87 -0.40 -3.91
C PHE A 56 -6.02 -1.10 -4.64
N ARG A 57 -6.70 -2.04 -3.96
CA ARG A 57 -7.85 -2.76 -4.53
C ARG A 57 -9.02 -1.84 -4.78
N LEU A 58 -9.34 -0.96 -3.85
CA LEU A 58 -10.44 -0.01 -4.04
C LEU A 58 -10.25 0.82 -5.31
N ILE A 59 -9.03 1.32 -5.56
CA ILE A 59 -8.74 2.04 -6.79
C ILE A 59 -8.78 1.09 -8.00
N HIS A 60 -8.14 -0.08 -7.92
CA HIS A 60 -8.08 -1.04 -9.02
C HIS A 60 -9.45 -1.62 -9.43
N ASP A 61 -10.42 -1.67 -8.51
CA ASP A 61 -11.77 -2.13 -8.81
C ASP A 61 -12.51 -1.12 -9.72
N ALA A 62 -12.14 0.18 -9.66
CA ALA A 62 -12.68 1.24 -10.50
C ALA A 62 -11.79 1.54 -11.72
N GLU A 63 -10.49 1.29 -11.62
CA GLU A 63 -9.47 1.78 -12.55
C GLU A 63 -8.47 0.70 -13.00
N SER A 64 -7.70 1.01 -14.04
CA SER A 64 -6.63 0.12 -14.49
C SER A 64 -5.58 -0.14 -13.40
N LEU A 65 -4.90 -1.28 -13.49
CA LEU A 65 -3.79 -1.62 -12.59
C LEU A 65 -2.68 -0.55 -12.60
N HIS A 66 -2.43 0.02 -13.78
CA HIS A 66 -1.46 1.09 -13.95
C HIS A 66 -1.87 2.36 -13.19
N THR A 67 -3.15 2.74 -13.29
CA THR A 67 -3.72 3.89 -12.56
C THR A 67 -3.66 3.67 -11.05
N ALA A 68 -4.05 2.48 -10.56
CA ALA A 68 -3.98 2.16 -9.13
C ALA A 68 -2.54 2.25 -8.59
N ARG A 69 -1.57 1.75 -9.35
CA ARG A 69 -0.15 1.90 -9.00
C ARG A 69 0.29 3.36 -9.00
N ALA A 70 -0.06 4.12 -10.03
CA ALA A 70 0.28 5.54 -10.14
C ALA A 70 -0.33 6.33 -8.98
N TRP A 71 -1.59 6.06 -8.62
CA TRP A 71 -2.29 6.70 -7.52
C TRP A 71 -1.58 6.50 -6.19
N MET A 72 -1.07 5.29 -5.91
CA MET A 72 -0.32 5.02 -4.67
C MET A 72 1.01 5.80 -4.55
N ILE A 73 1.60 6.19 -5.69
CA ILE A 73 2.94 6.80 -5.78
C ILE A 73 2.87 8.31 -5.98
N GLY A 74 1.85 8.79 -6.70
CA GLY A 74 1.67 10.19 -7.06
C GLY A 74 1.27 11.05 -5.87
N MET A 75 1.56 12.35 -5.98
CA MET A 75 1.09 13.35 -5.02
C MET A 75 -0.44 13.41 -5.06
N ASN A 76 -1.07 13.42 -3.90
CA ASN A 76 -2.51 13.51 -3.79
C ASN A 76 -2.90 14.80 -3.04
N PRO A 77 -3.59 15.76 -3.68
CA PRO A 77 -4.00 17.01 -3.04
C PRO A 77 -4.91 16.84 -1.83
N GLN A 78 -5.65 15.72 -1.74
CA GLN A 78 -6.48 15.40 -0.58
C GLN A 78 -5.64 14.93 0.62
N LEU A 79 -4.35 14.66 0.40
CA LEU A 79 -3.38 14.20 1.39
C LEU A 79 -2.23 15.22 1.54
N GLU A 80 -2.53 16.51 1.42
CA GLU A 80 -1.53 17.60 1.57
C GLU A 80 -0.35 17.44 0.58
N ASP A 81 -0.66 16.98 -0.63
CA ASP A 81 0.29 16.68 -1.70
C ASP A 81 1.32 15.58 -1.36
N GLU A 82 1.06 14.80 -0.31
CA GLU A 82 1.83 13.59 -0.01
C GLU A 82 1.34 12.39 -0.83
N ALA A 83 2.26 11.45 -1.06
CA ALA A 83 1.93 10.19 -1.73
C ALA A 83 1.14 9.27 -0.77
N PRO A 84 0.05 8.61 -1.22
CA PRO A 84 -0.71 7.68 -0.38
C PRO A 84 0.14 6.61 0.30
N ALA A 85 1.15 6.07 -0.39
CA ALA A 85 2.08 5.11 0.19
C ALA A 85 2.88 5.67 1.38
N GLN A 86 3.24 6.95 1.35
CA GLN A 86 3.92 7.63 2.44
C GLN A 86 2.96 7.85 3.62
N CYS A 87 1.77 8.36 3.36
CA CYS A 87 0.76 8.58 4.40
C CYS A 87 0.41 7.29 5.15
N ILE A 88 0.33 6.14 4.45
CA ILE A 88 0.12 4.84 5.10
C ILE A 88 1.30 4.48 6.01
N ALA A 89 2.54 4.71 5.56
CA ALA A 89 3.73 4.48 6.38
C ALA A 89 3.69 5.30 7.68
N ASP A 90 3.24 6.55 7.59
CA ASP A 90 3.11 7.50 8.69
C ASP A 90 1.86 7.26 9.56
N GLY A 91 1.10 6.18 9.30
CA GLY A 91 -0.06 5.79 10.10
C GLY A 91 -1.36 6.51 9.74
N ARG A 92 -1.35 7.40 8.74
CA ARG A 92 -2.50 8.17 8.24
C ARG A 92 -3.43 7.35 7.34
N ARG A 93 -3.58 6.05 7.62
CA ARG A 93 -4.35 5.11 6.79
C ARG A 93 -5.82 5.51 6.60
N ARG A 94 -6.41 6.19 7.60
CA ARG A 94 -7.81 6.66 7.54
C ARG A 94 -7.98 7.75 6.48
N ASP A 95 -7.09 8.74 6.49
CA ASP A 95 -7.07 9.84 5.51
C ASP A 95 -6.94 9.28 4.09
N VAL A 96 -6.04 8.32 3.90
CA VAL A 96 -5.82 7.66 2.60
C VAL A 96 -7.06 6.91 2.13
N MET A 97 -7.75 6.19 3.03
CA MET A 97 -9.01 5.51 2.68
C MET A 97 -10.12 6.50 2.30
N VAL A 98 -10.21 7.65 2.97
CA VAL A 98 -11.18 8.70 2.63
C VAL A 98 -10.87 9.28 1.25
N ALA A 99 -9.60 9.61 0.97
CA ALA A 99 -9.18 10.09 -0.35
C ALA A 99 -9.44 9.06 -1.45
N ALA A 100 -9.16 7.77 -1.20
CA ALA A 100 -9.42 6.70 -2.15
C ALA A 100 -10.92 6.55 -2.46
N ARG A 101 -11.79 6.63 -1.44
CA ARG A 101 -13.24 6.60 -1.62
C ARG A 101 -13.72 7.80 -2.42
N ALA A 102 -13.27 9.00 -2.09
CA ALA A 102 -13.63 10.22 -2.80
C ALA A 102 -13.21 10.18 -4.29
N TYR A 103 -12.03 9.63 -4.58
CA TYR A 103 -11.57 9.43 -5.95
C TYR A 103 -12.47 8.48 -6.74
N VAL A 104 -12.90 7.35 -6.14
CA VAL A 104 -13.79 6.38 -6.81
C VAL A 104 -15.22 6.91 -6.95
N ASP A 105 -15.74 7.62 -5.94
CA ASP A 105 -17.12 8.13 -5.95
C ASP A 105 -17.28 9.38 -6.84
N GLY A 106 -16.19 10.11 -7.09
CA GLY A 106 -16.17 11.34 -7.91
C GLY A 106 -15.56 11.17 -9.31
N GLY A 107 -15.16 9.95 -9.67
CA GLY A 107 -14.70 9.58 -11.01
C GLY A 107 -15.81 9.46 -12.04
#